data_AF-A0A537ZQP1-F1
#
_entry.id   AF-A0A537ZQP1-F1
#
_cell.length_a   1.000
_cell.length_b   1.000
_cell.length_c   1.000
_cell.angle_alpha   90.00
_cell.angle_beta   90.00
_cell.angle_gamma   90.00
#
_symmetry.space_group_name_H-M   'P 1'
#
loop_
_entity.id
_entity.type
_entity.pdbx_description
1 polymer ?
#
loop_
_entity_poly.entity_id
_entity_poly.type
_entity_poly.pdbx_seq_one_letter_code
_entity_poly.pdbx_strand_id
1 'polypeptide(L)'
;MAGDAAKRFRELVAAGHEIPYDVQESGNGSPLPRYVPLTERFVRDHAPALLELDSFGSACAAIESAELAGPYLEEFGIQVPPDARKRAELAGTVFLCRLWTDSTDFSLDGERLGEAITELEAGGETREDEIEVVVPLRGLQMPLVRLELATATIVRADTVDVPAEARALEGAGAAGWEPTFLAAARVSDSDGSHEDGEPKPDAGARAVEAFRQLITALRLFQSGGVGLGPYAWTRAGANRWRRIATGAGRPRRGGYRLDEDVLGDLTTLCRVLAYRSTPFGRPVRHGPGMAGALARAISRFEAGLERNVVLEALNDYLLALRFVLEGGGPADLGLPMRVAALCAEPEQRSETKAIVDRALALERELWSGEPAPAAEGADGVPTAADTAVAIEDLTRAILKDAACGHLGGDLRSTADEILLADGLAVGEGEAEQRGGSEEWDLPDEDDVEEEQDDVEEEQDDLEEDVEVAPTSVQPADEEPSSPIGDQLWMDVSDDWQEGREVRDGDAAMQVPEP
;
A
#
# COMPACT_ATOMS: atom_id res chain seq x y z
N MET A 1 -15.34 -39.74 19.01
CA MET A 1 -15.14 -39.77 17.55
C MET A 1 -14.05 -40.74 17.11
N ALA A 2 -12.75 -40.43 17.24
CA ALA A 2 -11.67 -41.21 16.63
C ALA A 2 -11.68 -42.70 17.05
N GLY A 3 -11.92 -42.99 18.33
CA GLY A 3 -12.18 -44.33 18.89
C GLY A 3 -13.20 -45.16 18.12
N ASP A 4 -14.39 -44.59 17.93
CA ASP A 4 -15.51 -45.28 17.30
C ASP A 4 -15.34 -45.36 15.78
N ALA A 5 -14.76 -44.33 15.16
CA ALA A 5 -14.41 -44.33 13.74
C ALA A 5 -13.41 -45.45 13.41
N ALA A 6 -12.36 -45.62 14.23
CA ALA A 6 -11.38 -46.70 14.09
C ALA A 6 -12.03 -48.09 14.20
N LYS A 7 -12.97 -48.26 15.13
CA LYS A 7 -13.72 -49.51 15.26
C LYS A 7 -14.59 -49.75 14.02
N ARG A 8 -15.32 -48.74 13.57
CA ARG A 8 -16.21 -48.81 12.40
C ARG A 8 -15.45 -49.13 11.12
N PHE A 9 -14.31 -48.50 10.88
CA PHE A 9 -13.49 -48.78 9.70
C PHE A 9 -12.86 -50.18 9.73
N ARG A 10 -12.41 -50.67 10.89
CA ARG A 10 -11.94 -52.06 11.02
C ARG A 10 -13.05 -53.09 10.77
N GLU A 11 -14.28 -52.81 11.19
CA GLU A 11 -15.44 -53.65 10.87
C GLU A 11 -15.72 -53.68 9.36
N LEU A 12 -15.63 -52.53 8.67
CA LEU A 12 -15.79 -52.46 7.22
C LEU A 12 -14.69 -53.23 6.47
N VAL A 13 -13.44 -53.11 6.91
CA VAL A 13 -12.32 -53.88 6.34
C VAL A 13 -12.52 -55.38 6.59
N ALA A 14 -12.96 -55.78 7.77
CA ALA A 14 -13.28 -57.18 8.08
C ALA A 14 -14.48 -57.72 7.26
N ALA A 15 -15.40 -56.85 6.85
CA ALA A 15 -16.51 -57.17 5.97
C ALA A 15 -16.12 -57.25 4.48
N GLY A 16 -14.85 -56.98 4.14
CA GLY A 16 -14.30 -57.13 2.79
C GLY A 16 -14.11 -55.82 2.02
N HIS A 17 -14.21 -54.66 2.68
CA HIS A 17 -13.87 -53.37 2.05
C HIS A 17 -12.35 -53.18 2.03
N GLU A 18 -11.75 -53.04 0.85
CA GLU A 18 -10.29 -52.93 0.71
C GLU A 18 -9.81 -51.47 0.79
N ILE A 19 -8.67 -51.25 1.46
CA ILE A 19 -7.96 -49.97 1.44
C ILE A 19 -7.18 -49.89 0.11
N PRO A 20 -7.46 -48.91 -0.76
CA PRO A 20 -6.75 -48.79 -2.03
C PRO A 20 -5.28 -48.39 -1.79
N TYR A 21 -4.40 -48.81 -2.70
CA TYR A 21 -2.98 -48.44 -2.69
C TYR A 21 -2.60 -47.75 -3.99
N ASP A 22 -1.72 -46.77 -3.90
CA ASP A 22 -1.05 -46.16 -5.05
C ASP A 22 0.38 -46.69 -5.16
N VAL A 23 0.92 -46.71 -6.38
CA VAL A 23 2.27 -47.22 -6.67
C VAL A 23 3.13 -46.06 -7.15
N GLN A 24 4.05 -45.62 -6.30
CA GLN A 24 4.96 -44.51 -6.60
C GLN A 24 6.36 -45.02 -6.94
N GLU A 25 7.03 -44.34 -7.88
CA GLU A 25 8.44 -44.57 -8.16
C GLU A 25 9.30 -44.06 -7.00
N SER A 26 10.33 -44.82 -6.62
CA SER A 26 11.15 -44.52 -5.45
C SER A 26 12.00 -43.26 -5.64
N GLY A 27 11.67 -42.18 -4.93
CA GLY A 27 12.36 -40.89 -5.00
C GLY A 27 13.77 -40.80 -4.40
N ASN A 28 14.41 -41.91 -4.04
CA ASN A 28 15.72 -41.92 -3.35
C ASN A 28 16.69 -43.02 -3.84
N GLY A 29 16.64 -43.39 -5.13
CA GLY A 29 17.60 -44.35 -5.71
C GLY A 29 17.38 -45.82 -5.34
N SER A 30 16.22 -46.16 -4.76
CA SER A 30 15.79 -47.55 -4.59
C SER A 30 15.14 -48.06 -5.89
N PRO A 31 15.46 -49.27 -6.38
CA PRO A 31 14.88 -49.84 -7.59
C PRO A 31 13.47 -50.42 -7.39
N LEU A 32 12.92 -50.38 -6.17
CA LEU A 32 11.61 -50.98 -5.84
C LEU A 32 10.50 -49.93 -5.81
N PRO A 33 9.30 -50.22 -6.34
CA PRO A 33 8.16 -49.33 -6.22
C PRO A 33 7.69 -49.21 -4.77
N ARG A 34 7.26 -48.02 -4.35
CA ARG A 34 6.67 -47.76 -3.03
C ARG A 34 5.16 -47.85 -3.13
N TYR A 35 4.56 -48.71 -2.31
CA TYR A 35 3.10 -48.78 -2.15
C TYR A 35 2.67 -47.80 -1.06
N VAL A 36 1.83 -46.84 -1.42
CA VAL A 36 1.30 -45.83 -0.50
C VAL A 36 -0.18 -46.12 -0.25
N PRO A 37 -0.60 -46.37 1.00
CA PRO A 37 -2.01 -46.62 1.30
C PRO A 37 -2.82 -45.33 1.11
N LEU A 38 -3.92 -45.42 0.37
CA LEU A 38 -4.87 -44.33 0.14
C LEU A 38 -5.99 -44.35 1.19
N THR A 39 -5.61 -44.34 2.47
CA THR A 39 -6.53 -44.33 3.61
C THR A 39 -7.47 -43.13 3.60
N GLU A 40 -6.99 -41.96 3.17
CA GLU A 40 -7.82 -40.77 3.03
C GLU A 40 -8.98 -40.98 2.07
N ARG A 41 -8.73 -41.65 0.94
CA ARG A 41 -9.78 -42.01 -0.02
C ARG A 41 -10.78 -42.96 0.61
N PHE A 42 -10.30 -43.98 1.33
CA PHE A 42 -11.17 -44.92 2.04
C PHE A 42 -12.08 -44.20 3.05
N VAL A 43 -11.53 -43.27 3.84
CA VAL A 43 -12.29 -42.48 4.82
C VAL A 43 -13.35 -41.63 4.13
N ARG A 44 -13.01 -40.95 3.02
CA ARG A 44 -13.97 -40.13 2.25
C ARG A 44 -15.09 -40.97 1.64
N ASP A 45 -14.76 -42.12 1.04
CA ASP A 45 -15.72 -43.02 0.41
C ASP A 45 -16.73 -43.60 1.44
N HIS A 46 -16.32 -43.71 2.71
CA HIS A 46 -17.15 -44.22 3.81
C HIS A 46 -17.59 -43.13 4.80
N ALA A 47 -17.49 -41.85 4.43
CA ALA A 47 -17.97 -40.74 5.25
C ALA A 47 -19.45 -40.88 5.70
N PRO A 48 -20.39 -41.42 4.89
CA PRO A 48 -21.76 -41.66 5.36
C PRO A 48 -21.86 -42.58 6.58
N ALA A 49 -20.94 -43.54 6.74
CA ALA A 49 -20.91 -44.44 7.89
C ALA A 49 -20.43 -43.74 9.18
N LEU A 50 -19.74 -42.61 9.06
CA LEU A 50 -19.36 -41.77 10.20
C LEU A 50 -20.54 -40.95 10.73
N LEU A 51 -21.43 -40.50 9.85
CA LEU A 51 -22.63 -39.73 10.21
C LEU A 51 -23.61 -40.54 11.07
N GLU A 52 -23.53 -41.87 11.01
CA GLU A 52 -24.31 -42.79 11.87
C GLU A 52 -23.79 -42.86 13.32
N LEU A 53 -22.60 -42.31 13.60
CA LEU A 53 -21.98 -42.36 14.92
C LEU A 53 -22.34 -41.12 15.74
N ASP A 54 -22.98 -41.31 16.89
CA ASP A 54 -23.30 -40.23 17.84
C ASP A 54 -22.04 -39.45 18.26
N SER A 55 -20.91 -40.16 18.42
CA SER A 55 -19.64 -39.55 18.82
C SER A 55 -18.97 -38.72 17.71
N PHE A 56 -19.34 -38.93 16.45
CA PHE A 56 -18.95 -38.07 15.33
C PHE A 56 -19.77 -36.78 15.34
N GLY A 57 -21.08 -36.89 15.51
CA GLY A 57 -21.96 -35.73 15.66
C GLY A 57 -21.58 -34.82 16.83
N SER A 58 -21.27 -35.41 18.00
CA SER A 58 -20.82 -34.67 19.17
C SER A 58 -19.49 -33.95 18.96
N ALA A 59 -18.56 -34.55 18.21
CA ALA A 59 -17.27 -33.93 17.92
C ALA A 59 -17.41 -32.79 16.89
N CYS A 60 -18.22 -32.97 15.85
CA CYS A 60 -18.52 -31.90 14.89
C CYS A 60 -19.17 -30.71 15.60
N ALA A 61 -20.10 -30.94 16.53
CA ALA A 61 -20.70 -29.87 17.32
C ALA A 61 -19.66 -29.13 18.18
N ALA A 62 -18.68 -29.84 18.75
CA ALA A 62 -17.58 -29.23 19.51
C ALA A 62 -16.67 -28.38 18.63
N ILE A 63 -16.25 -28.90 17.47
CA ILE A 63 -15.41 -28.19 16.48
C ILE A 63 -16.11 -26.91 16.00
N GLU A 64 -17.41 -26.98 15.73
CA GLU A 64 -18.20 -25.80 15.34
C GLU A 64 -18.32 -24.79 16.48
N SER A 65 -18.57 -25.25 17.71
CA SER A 65 -18.69 -24.37 18.89
C SER A 65 -17.38 -23.66 19.25
N ALA A 66 -16.25 -24.26 18.89
CA ALA A 66 -14.92 -23.70 19.05
C ALA A 66 -14.48 -22.87 17.84
N GLU A 67 -15.34 -22.71 16.82
CA GLU A 67 -15.08 -21.94 15.59
C GLU A 67 -13.85 -22.43 14.79
N LEU A 68 -13.43 -23.69 14.99
CA LEU A 68 -12.24 -24.27 14.34
C LEU A 68 -12.52 -24.73 12.90
N ALA A 69 -13.78 -25.02 12.56
CA ALA A 69 -14.14 -25.71 11.33
C ALA A 69 -13.82 -24.91 10.04
N GLY A 70 -13.98 -23.58 10.07
CA GLY A 70 -13.69 -22.71 8.92
C GLY A 70 -12.20 -22.59 8.66
N PRO A 71 -11.42 -22.05 9.63
CA PRO A 71 -9.98 -21.88 9.49
C PRO A 71 -9.24 -23.17 9.14
N TYR A 72 -9.60 -24.28 9.78
CA TYR A 72 -9.00 -25.59 9.49
C TYR A 72 -9.21 -26.03 8.04
N LEU A 73 -10.39 -25.79 7.46
CA LEU A 73 -10.64 -26.16 6.05
C LEU A 73 -9.93 -25.23 5.06
N GLU A 74 -9.81 -23.95 5.39
CA GLU A 74 -9.10 -22.95 4.58
C GLU A 74 -7.60 -23.26 4.47
N GLU A 75 -6.98 -23.71 5.56
CA GLU A 75 -5.57 -24.12 5.59
C GLU A 75 -5.27 -25.23 4.57
N PHE A 76 -6.21 -26.17 4.39
CA PHE A 76 -6.08 -27.25 3.40
C PHE A 76 -6.60 -26.89 2.00
N GLY A 77 -6.96 -25.61 1.76
CA GLY A 77 -7.47 -25.14 0.47
C GLY A 77 -8.83 -25.76 0.10
N ILE A 78 -9.60 -26.23 1.08
CA ILE A 78 -10.89 -26.86 0.87
C ILE A 78 -11.97 -25.78 0.94
N GLN A 79 -12.85 -25.75 -0.08
CA GLN A 79 -13.91 -24.76 -0.14
C GLN A 79 -14.88 -24.92 1.05
N VAL A 80 -15.02 -23.87 1.85
CA VAL A 80 -15.82 -23.88 3.08
C VAL A 80 -17.32 -23.85 2.77
N PRO A 81 -18.11 -24.84 3.22
CA PRO A 81 -19.56 -24.79 3.07
C PRO A 81 -20.18 -23.64 3.89
N PRO A 82 -21.22 -22.95 3.37
CA PRO A 82 -21.90 -21.88 4.11
C PRO A 82 -22.75 -22.40 5.28
N ASP A 83 -23.17 -23.67 5.21
CA ASP A 83 -23.92 -24.34 6.28
C ASP A 83 -22.98 -24.81 7.38
N ALA A 84 -23.14 -24.24 8.58
CA ALA A 84 -22.37 -24.54 9.79
C ALA A 84 -22.26 -26.03 10.07
N ARG A 85 -23.35 -26.77 9.93
CA ARG A 85 -23.36 -28.21 10.19
C ARG A 85 -22.51 -28.97 9.17
N LYS A 86 -22.67 -28.65 7.88
CA LYS A 86 -21.91 -29.29 6.80
C LYS A 86 -20.42 -28.94 6.85
N ARG A 87 -20.11 -27.71 7.27
CA ARG A 87 -18.73 -27.26 7.51
C ARG A 87 -18.07 -28.07 8.61
N ALA A 88 -18.74 -28.25 9.74
CA ALA A 88 -18.24 -29.05 10.85
C ALA A 88 -18.07 -30.54 10.49
N GLU A 89 -19.04 -31.12 9.77
CA GLU A 89 -18.96 -32.51 9.28
C GLU A 89 -17.79 -32.70 8.30
N LEU A 90 -17.55 -31.71 7.43
CA LEU A 90 -16.42 -31.73 6.50
C LEU A 90 -15.09 -31.61 7.26
N ALA A 91 -14.97 -30.68 8.20
CA ALA A 91 -13.78 -30.52 9.05
C ALA A 91 -13.47 -31.80 9.85
N GLY A 92 -14.49 -32.43 10.45
CA GLY A 92 -14.34 -33.71 11.14
C GLY A 92 -13.89 -34.85 10.21
N THR A 93 -14.36 -34.86 8.96
CA THR A 93 -13.92 -35.85 7.96
C THR A 93 -12.47 -35.63 7.54
N VAL A 94 -12.06 -34.38 7.34
CA VAL A 94 -10.66 -34.00 7.02
C VAL A 94 -9.74 -34.38 8.17
N PHE A 95 -10.12 -34.07 9.41
CA PHE A 95 -9.39 -34.48 10.61
C PHE A 95 -9.14 -35.99 10.65
N LEU A 96 -10.17 -36.81 10.37
CA LEU A 96 -10.01 -38.27 10.32
C LEU A 96 -9.16 -38.74 9.13
N CYS A 97 -9.20 -38.05 7.97
CA CYS A 97 -8.29 -38.36 6.87
C CYS A 97 -6.83 -38.16 7.30
N ARG A 98 -6.52 -37.01 7.92
CA ARG A 98 -5.19 -36.66 8.42
C ARG A 98 -4.70 -37.62 9.49
N LEU A 99 -5.60 -38.00 10.41
CA LEU A 99 -5.30 -38.97 11.47
C LEU A 99 -4.81 -40.31 10.95
N TRP A 100 -5.18 -40.74 9.72
CA TRP A 100 -4.74 -42.01 9.15
C TRP A 100 -3.97 -41.90 7.83
N THR A 101 -3.55 -40.70 7.40
CA THR A 101 -2.65 -40.51 6.25
C THR A 101 -1.44 -41.46 6.32
N ASP A 102 -1.08 -42.13 5.23
CA ASP A 102 0.03 -43.10 5.18
C ASP A 102 -0.07 -44.31 6.14
N SER A 103 -1.19 -44.48 6.86
CA SER A 103 -1.41 -45.67 7.68
C SER A 103 -1.84 -46.85 6.83
N THR A 104 -1.43 -48.06 7.20
CA THR A 104 -1.90 -49.29 6.53
C THR A 104 -3.11 -49.92 7.23
N ASP A 105 -3.46 -49.41 8.42
CA ASP A 105 -4.61 -49.83 9.19
C ASP A 105 -5.28 -48.65 9.93
N PHE A 106 -6.40 -48.93 10.59
CA PHE A 106 -7.11 -47.98 11.44
C PHE A 106 -6.82 -48.22 12.93
N SER A 107 -5.57 -48.54 13.27
CA SER A 107 -5.15 -48.50 14.67
C SER A 107 -5.14 -47.06 15.19
N LEU A 108 -5.41 -46.91 16.49
CA LEU A 108 -5.36 -45.60 17.15
C LEU A 108 -4.10 -45.53 17.97
N ASP A 109 -3.25 -44.61 17.58
CA ASP A 109 -2.08 -44.21 18.35
C ASP A 109 -2.37 -42.89 19.08
N GLY A 110 -2.00 -42.83 20.35
CA GLY A 110 -2.25 -41.68 21.22
C GLY A 110 -1.38 -40.48 20.86
N GLU A 111 -0.14 -40.71 20.43
CA GLU A 111 0.78 -39.66 20.01
C GLU A 111 0.27 -38.99 18.73
N ARG A 112 -0.02 -39.80 17.72
CA ARG A 112 -0.61 -39.34 16.46
C ARG A 112 -1.96 -38.63 16.62
N LEU A 113 -2.82 -39.12 17.51
CA LEU A 113 -4.08 -38.46 17.83
C LEU A 113 -3.83 -37.09 18.49
N GLY A 114 -2.85 -37.00 19.38
CA GLY A 114 -2.42 -35.74 19.98
C GLY A 114 -1.96 -34.73 18.93
N GLU A 115 -1.07 -35.16 18.02
CA GLU A 115 -0.58 -34.32 16.92
C GLU A 115 -1.72 -33.82 16.01
N ALA A 116 -2.67 -34.68 15.65
CA ALA A 116 -3.81 -34.29 14.85
C ALA A 116 -4.74 -33.30 15.58
N ILE A 117 -4.89 -33.42 16.90
CA ILE A 117 -5.66 -32.46 17.72
C ILE A 117 -4.92 -31.12 17.75
N THR A 118 -3.61 -31.12 17.99
CA THR A 118 -2.80 -29.90 17.95
C THR A 118 -2.83 -29.23 16.57
N GLU A 119 -2.82 -29.99 15.47
CA GLU A 119 -3.01 -29.46 14.11
C GLU A 119 -4.37 -28.75 13.96
N LEU A 120 -5.45 -29.38 14.44
CA LEU A 120 -6.80 -28.81 14.40
C LEU A 120 -6.93 -27.54 15.27
N GLU A 121 -6.30 -27.54 16.44
CA GLU A 121 -6.29 -26.39 17.35
C GLU A 121 -5.41 -25.25 16.80
N ALA A 122 -4.28 -25.56 16.16
CA ALA A 122 -3.40 -24.59 15.52
C ALA A 122 -4.11 -23.80 14.41
N GLY A 123 -5.04 -24.41 13.68
CA GLY A 123 -5.88 -23.70 12.71
C GLY A 123 -6.78 -22.63 13.33
N GLY A 124 -7.11 -22.74 14.63
CA GLY A 124 -7.92 -21.76 15.36
C GLY A 124 -7.12 -20.75 16.18
N GLU A 125 -5.84 -21.00 16.45
CA GLU A 125 -5.00 -20.10 17.20
C GLU A 125 -4.42 -19.01 16.29
N THR A 126 -4.76 -17.75 16.57
CA THR A 126 -3.96 -16.61 16.08
C THR A 126 -2.53 -16.81 16.59
N ARG A 127 -1.58 -17.06 15.68
CA ARG A 127 -0.21 -17.42 16.05
C ARG A 127 0.38 -16.33 16.97
N GLU A 128 1.17 -16.72 17.97
CA GLU A 128 1.78 -15.77 18.91
C GLU A 128 2.69 -14.74 18.21
N ASP A 129 3.15 -15.03 16.98
CA ASP A 129 3.93 -14.12 16.13
C ASP A 129 3.09 -13.18 15.25
N GLU A 130 1.76 -13.21 15.35
CA GLU A 130 0.85 -12.39 14.54
C GLU A 130 0.25 -11.23 15.33
N ILE A 131 0.36 -10.02 14.77
CA ILE A 131 -0.34 -8.84 15.26
C ILE A 131 -1.52 -8.55 14.35
N GLU A 132 -2.71 -8.48 14.95
CA GLU A 132 -3.89 -7.95 14.31
C GLU A 132 -4.09 -6.50 14.74
N VAL A 133 -4.27 -5.62 13.78
CA VAL A 133 -4.60 -4.22 14.00
C VAL A 133 -5.91 -3.91 13.29
N VAL A 134 -6.84 -3.24 13.96
CA VAL A 134 -8.10 -2.77 13.40
C VAL A 134 -8.25 -1.27 13.62
N VAL A 135 -8.71 -0.56 12.60
CA VAL A 135 -8.90 0.89 12.64
C VAL A 135 -10.22 1.27 11.97
N PRO A 136 -11.10 2.06 12.61
CA PRO A 136 -12.32 2.54 11.99
C PRO A 136 -12.02 3.42 10.78
N LEU A 137 -12.75 3.21 9.69
CA LEU A 137 -12.72 4.04 8.50
C LEU A 137 -13.84 5.08 8.59
N ARG A 138 -13.45 6.35 8.52
CA ARG A 138 -14.37 7.49 8.57
C ARG A 138 -14.76 7.92 7.16
N GLY A 139 -16.06 8.10 6.97
CA GLY A 139 -16.64 8.57 5.71
C GLY A 139 -16.89 7.47 4.67
N LEU A 140 -16.38 6.24 4.88
CA LEU A 140 -16.58 5.12 3.97
C LEU A 140 -18.00 4.52 4.09
N GLN A 141 -18.63 4.29 2.94
CA GLN A 141 -19.85 3.50 2.78
C GLN A 141 -19.63 2.52 1.62
N MET A 142 -20.01 1.26 1.80
CA MET A 142 -19.97 0.24 0.74
C MET A 142 -21.11 -0.78 0.93
N PRO A 143 -21.57 -1.46 -0.14
CA PRO A 143 -22.65 -2.43 -0.05
C PRO A 143 -22.21 -3.78 0.57
N LEU A 144 -20.91 -4.08 0.55
CA LEU A 144 -20.38 -5.34 1.05
C LEU A 144 -20.18 -5.32 2.57
N VAL A 145 -20.18 -6.52 3.15
CA VAL A 145 -19.83 -6.75 4.56
C VAL A 145 -18.32 -6.88 4.75
N ARG A 146 -17.62 -7.42 3.75
CA ARG A 146 -16.18 -7.68 3.75
C ARG A 146 -15.62 -7.49 2.35
N LEU A 147 -14.48 -6.81 2.25
CA LEU A 147 -13.73 -6.57 1.03
C LEU A 147 -12.25 -6.85 1.32
N GLU A 148 -11.70 -7.88 0.66
CA GLU A 148 -10.28 -8.23 0.76
C GLU A 148 -9.46 -7.41 -0.23
N LEU A 149 -8.41 -6.73 0.27
CA LEU A 149 -7.44 -5.99 -0.54
C LEU A 149 -6.04 -6.54 -0.28
N ALA A 150 -5.07 -6.10 -1.08
CA ALA A 150 -3.72 -6.65 -1.06
C ALA A 150 -2.97 -6.45 0.27
N THR A 151 -3.25 -5.35 0.99
CA THR A 151 -2.52 -4.95 2.20
C THR A 151 -3.38 -4.98 3.47
N ALA A 152 -4.70 -4.94 3.32
CA ALA A 152 -5.66 -4.87 4.42
C ALA A 152 -7.03 -5.36 3.97
N THR A 153 -7.87 -5.74 4.93
CA THR A 153 -9.27 -6.10 4.70
C THR A 153 -10.17 -5.00 5.22
N ILE A 154 -11.19 -4.60 4.46
CA ILE A 154 -12.26 -3.74 4.96
C ILE A 154 -13.43 -4.62 5.41
N VAL A 155 -13.88 -4.47 6.66
CA VAL A 155 -14.98 -5.24 7.25
C VAL A 155 -15.99 -4.35 7.94
N ARG A 156 -17.26 -4.76 7.95
CA ARG A 156 -18.30 -4.10 8.74
C ARG A 156 -18.10 -4.42 10.23
N ALA A 157 -18.17 -3.40 11.08
CA ALA A 157 -17.80 -3.52 12.50
C ALA A 157 -18.73 -4.42 13.33
N ASP A 158 -19.98 -4.60 12.89
CA ASP A 158 -20.99 -5.46 13.51
C ASP A 158 -20.80 -6.95 13.18
N THR A 159 -19.96 -7.30 12.20
CA THR A 159 -19.72 -8.69 11.79
C THR A 159 -18.43 -9.28 12.33
N VAL A 160 -17.68 -8.53 13.15
CA VAL A 160 -16.41 -8.95 13.73
C VAL A 160 -16.37 -8.73 15.24
N ASP A 161 -15.62 -9.58 15.93
CA ASP A 161 -15.41 -9.41 17.36
C ASP A 161 -14.31 -8.38 17.66
N VAL A 162 -14.73 -7.15 17.93
CA VAL A 162 -13.88 -6.01 18.23
C VAL A 162 -14.44 -5.25 19.44
N PRO A 163 -13.63 -4.43 20.14
CA PRO A 163 -14.12 -3.64 21.27
C PRO A 163 -15.33 -2.77 20.90
N ALA A 164 -16.27 -2.60 21.83
CA ALA A 164 -17.47 -1.79 21.59
C ALA A 164 -17.15 -0.35 21.16
N GLU A 165 -16.03 0.20 21.64
CA GLU A 165 -15.51 1.52 21.23
C GLU A 165 -15.10 1.59 19.76
N ALA A 166 -14.64 0.47 19.18
CA ALA A 166 -14.31 0.37 17.75
C ALA A 166 -15.56 0.28 16.87
N ARG A 167 -16.65 -0.30 17.42
CA ARG A 167 -17.98 -0.32 16.78
C ARG A 167 -18.68 1.04 16.91
N ALA A 168 -18.37 1.79 17.97
CA ALA A 168 -19.01 3.04 18.32
C ALA A 168 -18.66 4.15 17.32
N LEU A 169 -19.69 4.92 16.95
CA LEU A 169 -19.63 6.03 16.00
C LEU A 169 -19.09 7.33 16.63
N GLU A 170 -18.43 7.27 17.78
CA GLU A 170 -18.04 8.46 18.54
C GLU A 170 -17.07 9.34 17.73
N GLY A 171 -17.56 10.53 17.37
CA GLY A 171 -16.81 11.52 16.59
C GLY A 171 -16.68 11.23 15.10
N ALA A 172 -17.38 10.22 14.54
CA ALA A 172 -17.31 9.89 13.11
C ALA A 172 -18.22 10.74 12.21
N GLY A 173 -19.16 11.51 12.79
CA GLY A 173 -20.02 12.44 12.03
C GLY A 173 -21.08 11.79 11.13
N ALA A 174 -21.23 10.47 11.21
CA ALA A 174 -22.30 9.70 10.60
C ALA A 174 -23.51 9.59 11.56
N ALA A 175 -24.68 9.27 11.03
CA ALA A 175 -25.86 9.02 11.86
C ALA A 175 -25.76 7.62 12.49
N GLY A 176 -26.26 7.44 13.73
CA GLY A 176 -26.13 6.20 14.51
C GLY A 176 -26.70 4.91 13.88
N TRP A 177 -27.34 5.00 12.72
CA TRP A 177 -27.89 3.88 11.95
C TRP A 177 -27.02 3.48 10.75
N GLU A 178 -26.01 4.27 10.39
CA GLU A 178 -25.11 3.94 9.29
C GLU A 178 -24.08 2.88 9.74
N PRO A 179 -23.76 1.89 8.90
CA PRO A 179 -22.79 0.86 9.24
C PRO A 179 -21.38 1.45 9.36
N THR A 180 -20.70 1.12 10.46
CA THR A 180 -19.28 1.45 10.65
C THR A 180 -18.43 0.41 9.93
N PHE A 181 -17.42 0.85 9.17
CA PHE A 181 -16.42 -0.01 8.56
C PHE A 181 -15.08 0.10 9.27
N LEU A 182 -14.35 -1.00 9.34
CA LEU A 182 -13.01 -1.11 9.91
C LEU A 182 -12.06 -1.57 8.81
N ALA A 183 -10.85 -1.01 8.77
CA ALA A 183 -9.73 -1.66 8.11
C ALA A 183 -9.03 -2.58 9.11
N ALA A 184 -8.77 -3.81 8.71
CA ALA A 184 -8.05 -4.82 9.47
C ALA A 184 -6.77 -5.19 8.73
N ALA A 185 -5.64 -5.21 9.43
CA ALA A 185 -4.37 -5.70 8.93
C ALA A 185 -3.85 -6.78 9.88
N ARG A 186 -3.46 -7.90 9.30
CA ARG A 186 -2.86 -9.04 9.98
C ARG A 186 -1.43 -9.18 9.49
N VAL A 187 -0.49 -9.11 10.43
CA VAL A 187 0.94 -9.09 10.10
C VAL A 187 1.67 -10.06 11.00
N SER A 188 2.25 -11.09 10.39
CA SER A 188 3.13 -12.04 11.07
C SER A 188 4.54 -11.46 11.20
N ASP A 189 5.23 -11.76 12.29
CA ASP A 189 6.64 -11.42 12.46
C ASP A 189 7.58 -12.33 11.65
N SER A 190 7.06 -13.43 11.11
CA SER A 190 7.79 -14.38 10.26
C SER A 190 7.70 -14.09 8.75
N ASP A 191 6.68 -13.37 8.26
CA ASP A 191 6.39 -13.12 6.82
C ASP A 191 7.35 -12.17 6.09
N GLY A 192 8.54 -11.92 6.64
CA GLY A 192 9.56 -11.10 6.00
C GLY A 192 10.78 -11.93 5.61
N SER A 193 10.76 -12.53 4.42
CA SER A 193 11.97 -13.06 3.79
C SER A 193 12.72 -11.94 3.05
N HIS A 194 13.95 -11.60 3.43
CA HIS A 194 14.94 -10.99 2.51
C HIS A 194 16.39 -11.03 3.04
N GLU A 195 17.31 -10.86 2.07
CA GLU A 195 18.72 -11.30 2.04
C GLU A 195 19.76 -10.26 2.50
N ASP A 196 19.39 -9.04 2.89
CA ASP A 196 20.37 -7.96 3.11
C ASP A 196 20.19 -7.24 4.46
N GLY A 197 20.78 -7.78 5.52
CA GLY A 197 21.37 -7.13 6.73
C GLY A 197 20.78 -5.88 7.42
N GLU A 198 19.69 -5.25 6.98
CA GLU A 198 19.08 -4.08 7.62
C GLU A 198 18.06 -4.50 8.71
N PRO A 199 17.93 -3.73 9.82
CA PRO A 199 16.98 -4.04 10.88
C PRO A 199 15.53 -3.99 10.37
N LYS A 200 14.80 -5.09 10.56
CA LYS A 200 13.41 -5.29 10.13
C LYS A 200 12.49 -4.21 10.72
N PRO A 201 11.59 -3.58 9.93
CA PRO A 201 10.52 -2.77 10.52
C PRO A 201 9.65 -3.69 11.37
N ASP A 202 9.34 -3.31 12.61
CA ASP A 202 8.50 -4.14 13.47
C ASP A 202 7.10 -4.39 12.85
N ALA A 203 6.39 -5.40 13.33
CA ALA A 203 5.07 -5.76 12.81
C ALA A 203 4.06 -4.59 12.91
N GLY A 204 4.24 -3.69 13.87
CA GLY A 204 3.44 -2.46 13.99
C GLY A 204 3.68 -1.49 12.84
N ALA A 205 4.94 -1.24 12.48
CA ALA A 205 5.32 -0.39 11.36
C ALA A 205 4.78 -0.92 10.02
N ARG A 206 4.80 -2.25 9.83
CA ARG A 206 4.19 -2.90 8.66
C ARG A 206 2.67 -2.71 8.63
N ALA A 207 1.98 -2.84 9.76
CA ALA A 207 0.55 -2.58 9.84
C ALA A 207 0.21 -1.11 9.56
N VAL A 208 1.01 -0.16 10.05
CA VAL A 208 0.86 1.27 9.75
C VAL A 208 1.03 1.54 8.26
N GLU A 209 2.06 0.94 7.64
CA GLU A 209 2.29 1.07 6.20
C GLU A 209 1.12 0.47 5.39
N ALA A 210 0.58 -0.68 5.80
CA ALA A 210 -0.59 -1.27 5.17
C ALA A 210 -1.81 -0.33 5.18
N PHE A 211 -2.08 0.34 6.32
CA PHE A 211 -3.17 1.33 6.40
C PHE A 211 -2.89 2.61 5.63
N ARG A 212 -1.64 3.07 5.60
CA ARG A 212 -1.24 4.21 4.76
C ARG A 212 -1.50 3.89 3.29
N GLN A 213 -1.03 2.74 2.82
CA GLN A 213 -1.25 2.28 1.44
C GLN A 213 -2.74 2.12 1.12
N LEU A 214 -3.54 1.59 2.05
CA LEU A 214 -4.99 1.50 1.90
C LEU A 214 -5.62 2.88 1.70
N ILE A 215 -5.32 3.84 2.58
CA ILE A 215 -5.89 5.19 2.51
C ILE A 215 -5.45 5.91 1.24
N THR A 216 -4.19 5.80 0.86
CA THR A 216 -3.72 6.34 -0.42
C THR A 216 -4.48 5.70 -1.58
N ALA A 217 -4.62 4.37 -1.61
CA ALA A 217 -5.32 3.68 -2.68
C ALA A 217 -6.77 4.18 -2.82
N LEU A 218 -7.49 4.29 -1.69
CA LEU A 218 -8.85 4.83 -1.68
C LEU A 218 -8.88 6.29 -2.18
N ARG A 219 -7.96 7.13 -1.70
CA ARG A 219 -7.85 8.54 -2.10
C ARG A 219 -7.44 8.70 -3.58
N LEU A 220 -6.67 7.78 -4.16
CA LEU A 220 -6.33 7.82 -5.59
C LEU A 220 -7.43 7.22 -6.47
N PHE A 221 -8.21 6.29 -5.94
CA PHE A 221 -9.22 5.56 -6.73
C PHE A 221 -10.34 6.47 -7.22
N GLN A 222 -10.90 7.29 -6.32
CA GLN A 222 -12.00 8.22 -6.61
C GLN A 222 -12.01 9.40 -5.62
N SER A 223 -12.80 10.43 -5.95
CA SER A 223 -13.04 11.56 -5.05
C SER A 223 -13.92 11.16 -3.86
N GLY A 224 -13.68 11.80 -2.71
CA GLY A 224 -14.45 11.57 -1.50
C GLY A 224 -13.64 11.77 -0.22
N GLY A 225 -14.35 11.91 0.90
CA GLY A 225 -13.79 12.09 2.22
C GLY A 225 -13.61 10.77 2.94
N VAL A 226 -12.44 10.16 2.83
CA VAL A 226 -12.05 8.95 3.58
C VAL A 226 -10.80 9.17 4.42
N GLY A 227 -10.80 8.59 5.62
CA GLY A 227 -9.65 8.64 6.53
C GLY A 227 -9.76 7.64 7.67
N LEU A 228 -8.67 7.50 8.41
CA LEU A 228 -8.63 6.65 9.60
C LEU A 228 -9.29 7.34 10.80
N GLY A 229 -9.87 6.56 11.70
CA GLY A 229 -10.29 7.01 13.02
C GLY A 229 -9.07 7.40 13.87
N PRO A 230 -9.26 8.24 14.92
CA PRO A 230 -8.19 8.74 15.78
C PRO A 230 -7.54 7.65 16.66
N TYR A 231 -8.22 6.51 16.78
CA TYR A 231 -7.78 5.37 17.56
C TYR A 231 -7.87 4.10 16.71
N ALA A 232 -6.90 3.23 16.92
CA ALA A 232 -6.90 1.86 16.42
C ALA A 232 -6.79 0.90 17.62
N TRP A 233 -7.11 -0.36 17.38
CA TRP A 233 -7.00 -1.43 18.36
C TRP A 233 -6.07 -2.49 17.82
N THR A 234 -5.14 -2.94 18.65
CA THR A 234 -4.19 -3.98 18.30
C THR A 234 -4.28 -5.12 19.30
N ARG A 235 -4.16 -6.35 18.83
CA ARG A 235 -3.94 -7.55 19.64
C ARG A 235 -2.84 -8.39 19.01
N ALA A 236 -2.07 -9.08 19.84
CA ALA A 236 -1.08 -10.06 19.40
C ALA A 236 -1.54 -11.44 19.88
N GLY A 237 -1.75 -12.38 18.96
CA GLY A 237 -2.34 -13.69 19.29
C GLY A 237 -3.69 -13.56 20.03
N ALA A 238 -3.91 -14.42 21.04
CA ALA A 238 -5.10 -14.45 21.88
C ALA A 238 -5.18 -13.33 22.95
N ASN A 239 -4.31 -12.31 22.88
CA ASN A 239 -4.30 -11.24 23.88
C ASN A 239 -5.48 -10.26 23.77
N ARG A 240 -5.77 -9.57 24.88
CA ARG A 240 -6.79 -8.51 24.93
C ARG A 240 -6.45 -7.36 23.98
N TRP A 241 -7.47 -6.79 23.35
CA TRP A 241 -7.34 -5.57 22.54
C TRP A 241 -6.73 -4.42 23.35
N ARG A 242 -5.68 -3.80 22.79
CA ARG A 242 -5.06 -2.58 23.29
C ARG A 242 -5.36 -1.43 22.33
N ARG A 243 -5.82 -0.30 22.87
CA ARG A 243 -6.05 0.92 22.11
C ARG A 243 -4.73 1.68 21.88
N ILE A 244 -4.53 2.14 20.66
CA ILE A 244 -3.41 2.98 20.22
C ILE A 244 -3.95 4.21 19.48
N ALA A 245 -3.21 5.31 19.51
CA ALA A 245 -3.54 6.50 18.72
C ALA A 245 -3.00 6.33 17.31
N THR A 246 -3.82 6.65 16.30
CA THR A 246 -3.39 6.62 14.89
C THR A 246 -2.68 7.91 14.48
N GLY A 247 -2.92 9.01 15.21
CA GLY A 247 -2.49 10.35 14.80
C GLY A 247 -3.20 10.89 13.55
N ALA A 248 -4.22 10.18 13.05
CA ALA A 248 -4.90 10.55 11.81
C ALA A 248 -5.74 11.82 11.98
N GLY A 249 -5.64 12.72 11.00
CA GLY A 249 -6.48 13.90 10.88
C GLY A 249 -7.94 13.56 10.61
N ARG A 250 -8.82 14.55 10.77
CA ARG A 250 -10.23 14.38 10.39
C ARG A 250 -10.35 14.40 8.86
N PRO A 251 -11.00 13.42 8.23
CA PRO A 251 -11.19 13.46 6.78
C PRO A 251 -12.09 14.62 6.36
N ARG A 252 -11.89 15.10 5.13
CA ARG A 252 -12.73 16.12 4.49
C ARG A 252 -14.19 15.66 4.45
N ARG A 253 -15.12 16.63 4.47
CA ARG A 253 -16.55 16.37 4.31
C ARG A 253 -16.85 15.92 2.88
N GLY A 254 -17.82 15.04 2.71
CA GLY A 254 -18.24 14.56 1.39
C GLY A 254 -18.61 13.07 1.37
N GLY A 255 -18.16 12.32 2.39
CA GLY A 255 -18.30 10.87 2.40
C GLY A 255 -17.52 10.22 1.26
N TYR A 256 -17.47 8.90 1.26
CA TYR A 256 -16.78 8.09 0.28
C TYR A 256 -17.63 6.84 0.04
N ARG A 257 -18.32 6.79 -1.09
CA ARG A 257 -19.23 5.69 -1.42
C ARG A 257 -18.60 4.80 -2.47
N LEU A 258 -18.51 3.51 -2.17
CA LEU A 258 -18.12 2.50 -3.14
C LEU A 258 -19.38 1.77 -3.59
N ASP A 259 -19.63 1.77 -4.89
CA ASP A 259 -20.64 0.94 -5.52
C ASP A 259 -20.07 -0.44 -5.87
N GLU A 260 -20.93 -1.43 -6.13
CA GLU A 260 -20.51 -2.82 -6.33
C GLU A 260 -19.70 -3.04 -7.62
N ASP A 261 -20.00 -2.24 -8.65
CA ASP A 261 -19.36 -2.29 -9.97
C ASP A 261 -17.88 -1.87 -9.94
N VAL A 262 -17.50 -0.96 -9.05
CA VAL A 262 -16.14 -0.41 -8.97
C VAL A 262 -15.20 -1.20 -8.04
N LEU A 263 -15.70 -2.18 -7.28
CA LEU A 263 -14.91 -2.90 -6.27
C LEU A 263 -13.79 -3.75 -6.88
N GLY A 264 -14.03 -4.37 -8.04
CA GLY A 264 -13.03 -5.18 -8.74
C GLY A 264 -11.82 -4.34 -9.20
N ASP A 265 -12.09 -3.13 -9.66
CA ASP A 265 -11.05 -2.17 -10.08
C ASP A 265 -10.25 -1.67 -8.88
N LEU A 266 -10.91 -1.42 -7.75
CA LEU A 266 -10.23 -1.05 -6.50
C LEU A 266 -9.30 -2.18 -6.02
N THR A 267 -9.77 -3.43 -6.00
CA THR A 267 -8.93 -4.58 -5.63
C THR A 267 -7.72 -4.70 -6.56
N THR A 268 -7.91 -4.46 -7.86
CA THR A 268 -6.81 -4.48 -8.85
C THR A 268 -5.81 -3.35 -8.58
N LEU A 269 -6.29 -2.12 -8.35
CA LEU A 269 -5.45 -0.98 -7.99
C LEU A 269 -4.62 -1.28 -6.72
N CYS A 270 -5.26 -1.78 -5.67
CA CYS A 270 -4.56 -2.12 -4.42
C CYS A 270 -3.47 -3.18 -4.64
N ARG A 271 -3.71 -4.20 -5.47
CA ARG A 271 -2.69 -5.21 -5.82
C ARG A 271 -1.51 -4.60 -6.58
N VAL A 272 -1.78 -3.72 -7.54
CA VAL A 272 -0.72 -3.05 -8.32
C VAL A 272 0.13 -2.16 -7.41
N LEU A 273 -0.50 -1.38 -6.52
CA LEU A 273 0.21 -0.54 -5.56
C LEU A 273 1.05 -1.36 -4.56
N ALA A 274 0.49 -2.45 -4.03
CA ALA A 274 1.19 -3.34 -3.10
C ALA A 274 2.38 -4.04 -3.77
N TYR A 275 2.24 -4.51 -5.01
CA TYR A 275 3.33 -5.13 -5.76
C TYR A 275 4.45 -4.14 -6.08
N ARG A 276 4.09 -2.88 -6.41
CA ARG A 276 5.06 -1.88 -6.82
C ARG A 276 5.73 -1.16 -5.66
N SER A 277 5.12 -1.06 -4.47
CA SER A 277 5.62 -0.63 -3.14
C SER A 277 6.71 0.48 -3.01
N THR A 278 7.11 1.14 -4.09
CA THR A 278 8.14 2.18 -4.14
C THR A 278 7.62 3.62 -4.11
N PRO A 279 6.31 3.98 -4.14
CA PRO A 279 5.94 5.37 -3.84
C PRO A 279 6.11 5.69 -2.35
N PHE A 280 6.31 4.69 -1.49
CA PHE A 280 6.48 4.87 -0.03
C PHE A 280 7.75 4.22 0.55
N GLY A 281 8.41 3.32 -0.21
CA GLY A 281 9.70 2.76 0.17
C GLY A 281 10.77 3.83 0.36
N ARG A 282 11.69 3.59 1.32
CA ARG A 282 12.87 4.45 1.54
C ARG A 282 13.56 4.74 0.20
N PRO A 283 13.96 5.99 -0.08
CA PRO A 283 14.69 6.29 -1.30
C PRO A 283 15.95 5.40 -1.35
N VAL A 284 16.05 4.58 -2.38
CA VAL A 284 17.30 3.89 -2.72
C VAL A 284 18.37 4.98 -2.84
N ARG A 285 19.54 4.77 -2.21
CA ARG A 285 20.61 5.76 -1.99
C ARG A 285 21.25 6.36 -3.27
N HIS A 286 20.66 6.19 -4.44
CA HIS A 286 21.16 6.70 -5.71
C HIS A 286 20.15 7.64 -6.39
N GLY A 287 20.28 8.95 -6.09
CA GLY A 287 19.67 10.06 -6.82
C GLY A 287 18.17 10.33 -6.53
N PRO A 288 17.67 11.55 -6.82
CA PRO A 288 16.25 11.85 -6.77
C PRO A 288 15.53 11.17 -7.94
N GLY A 289 15.33 9.86 -7.85
CA GLY A 289 14.56 9.10 -8.85
C GLY A 289 13.07 9.43 -8.82
N MET A 290 12.36 9.10 -9.90
CA MET A 290 10.91 9.29 -10.08
C MET A 290 10.09 8.78 -8.89
N ALA A 291 10.48 7.65 -8.29
CA ALA A 291 9.83 7.11 -7.10
C ALA A 291 9.77 8.11 -5.93
N GLY A 292 10.86 8.87 -5.70
CA GLY A 292 10.90 9.90 -4.66
C GLY A 292 10.11 11.17 -5.03
N ALA A 293 10.04 11.52 -6.31
CA ALA A 293 9.20 12.62 -6.78
C ALA A 293 7.71 12.28 -6.65
N LEU A 294 7.31 11.07 -7.06
CA LEU A 294 5.96 10.55 -6.92
C LEU A 294 5.53 10.46 -5.46
N ALA A 295 6.40 9.95 -4.58
CA ALA A 295 6.17 9.91 -3.13
C ALA A 295 5.83 11.29 -2.56
N ARG A 296 6.62 12.32 -2.94
CA ARG A 296 6.39 13.71 -2.53
C ARG A 296 5.11 14.27 -3.11
N ALA A 297 4.81 13.98 -4.38
CA ALA A 297 3.59 14.41 -5.03
C ALA A 297 2.34 13.82 -4.37
N ILE A 298 2.32 12.51 -4.11
CA ILE A 298 1.24 11.84 -3.38
C ILE A 298 1.10 12.43 -1.97
N SER A 299 2.20 12.63 -1.25
CA SER A 299 2.15 13.23 0.08
C SER A 299 1.56 14.64 0.09
N ARG A 300 1.82 15.45 -0.95
CA ARG A 300 1.19 16.79 -1.09
C ARG A 300 -0.27 16.69 -1.48
N PHE A 301 -0.60 15.82 -2.42
CA PHE A 301 -1.98 15.57 -2.79
C PHE A 301 -2.83 15.16 -1.58
N GLU A 302 -2.34 14.25 -0.75
CA GLU A 302 -2.99 13.85 0.50
C GLU A 302 -3.14 14.99 1.50
N ALA A 303 -2.12 15.85 1.65
CA ALA A 303 -2.21 17.05 2.48
C ALA A 303 -3.28 18.03 1.97
N GLY A 304 -3.44 18.16 0.65
CA GLY A 304 -4.52 18.91 0.03
C GLY A 304 -5.91 18.34 0.35
N LEU A 305 -6.06 17.02 0.31
CA LEU A 305 -7.31 16.34 0.68
C LEU A 305 -7.69 16.51 2.16
N GLU A 306 -6.73 16.83 3.03
CA GLU A 306 -6.96 17.07 4.46
C GLU A 306 -7.33 18.52 4.78
N ARG A 307 -7.24 19.44 3.81
CA ARG A 307 -7.70 20.83 4.00
C ARG A 307 -9.22 20.89 4.09
N ASN A 308 -9.72 21.79 4.93
CA ASN A 308 -11.16 22.02 5.09
C ASN A 308 -11.76 22.85 3.96
N VAL A 309 -10.94 23.72 3.33
CA VAL A 309 -11.36 24.61 2.25
C VAL A 309 -10.65 24.19 0.96
N VAL A 310 -11.42 23.91 -0.09
CA VAL A 310 -10.92 23.39 -1.37
C VAL A 310 -9.90 24.35 -2.00
N LEU A 311 -10.15 25.66 -1.87
CA LEU A 311 -9.26 26.68 -2.42
C LEU A 311 -7.90 26.70 -1.70
N GLU A 312 -7.85 26.39 -0.40
CA GLU A 312 -6.58 26.25 0.33
C GLU A 312 -5.78 25.01 -0.12
N ALA A 313 -6.49 23.98 -0.61
CA ALA A 313 -5.88 22.75 -1.14
C ALA A 313 -5.26 22.95 -2.54
N LEU A 314 -5.66 24.00 -3.27
CA LEU A 314 -5.20 24.27 -4.63
C LEU A 314 -3.66 24.30 -4.72
N ASN A 315 -3.00 24.97 -3.78
CA ASN A 315 -1.54 25.03 -3.73
C ASN A 315 -0.91 23.64 -3.53
N ASP A 316 -1.51 22.79 -2.69
CA ASP A 316 -1.00 21.43 -2.46
C ASP A 316 -1.14 20.56 -3.72
N TYR A 317 -2.23 20.71 -4.48
CA TYR A 317 -2.41 20.02 -5.77
C TYR A 317 -1.45 20.51 -6.85
N LEU A 318 -1.27 21.84 -6.97
CA LEU A 318 -0.30 22.41 -7.91
C LEU A 318 1.14 22.01 -7.55
N LEU A 319 1.51 21.99 -6.26
CA LEU A 319 2.81 21.48 -5.81
C LEU A 319 2.99 19.99 -6.11
N ALA A 320 1.93 19.19 -5.98
CA ALA A 320 1.97 17.78 -6.37
C ALA A 320 2.27 17.63 -7.86
N LEU A 321 1.57 18.37 -8.73
CA LEU A 321 1.83 18.38 -10.17
C LEU A 321 3.24 18.86 -10.49
N ARG A 322 3.71 19.92 -9.84
CA ARG A 322 5.07 20.44 -10.02
C ARG A 322 6.16 19.43 -9.71
N PHE A 323 6.00 18.63 -8.65
CA PHE A 323 6.98 17.61 -8.30
C PHE A 323 7.21 16.56 -9.39
N VAL A 324 6.19 16.26 -10.20
CA VAL A 324 6.26 15.22 -11.23
C VAL A 324 6.39 15.76 -12.66
N LEU A 325 5.99 17.01 -12.91
CA LEU A 325 5.89 17.56 -14.27
C LEU A 325 6.64 18.88 -14.50
N GLU A 326 7.06 19.60 -13.46
CA GLU A 326 7.80 20.86 -13.62
C GLU A 326 9.30 20.61 -13.83
N GLY A 327 9.95 21.55 -14.52
CA GLY A 327 11.35 21.46 -14.93
C GLY A 327 11.52 21.26 -16.45
N GLY A 328 12.78 21.24 -16.90
CA GLY A 328 13.11 21.01 -18.31
C GLY A 328 12.69 19.62 -18.79
N GLY A 329 12.28 19.53 -20.04
CA GLY A 329 11.99 18.30 -20.77
C GLY A 329 12.38 18.46 -22.25
N PRO A 330 12.33 17.39 -23.06
CA PRO A 330 12.76 17.42 -24.46
C PRO A 330 12.14 18.56 -25.30
N ALA A 331 10.90 18.95 -24.99
CA ALA A 331 10.16 19.97 -25.72
C ALA A 331 10.08 21.34 -24.98
N ASP A 332 10.69 21.46 -23.79
CA ASP A 332 10.65 22.65 -22.91
C ASP A 332 9.23 23.24 -22.72
N LEU A 333 8.24 22.35 -22.60
CA LEU A 333 6.84 22.73 -22.46
C LEU A 333 6.46 23.05 -21.01
N GLY A 334 5.57 24.03 -20.84
CA GLY A 334 5.06 24.41 -19.54
C GLY A 334 4.16 23.35 -18.89
N LEU A 335 4.06 23.40 -17.56
CA LEU A 335 3.20 22.54 -16.74
C LEU A 335 1.76 22.38 -17.29
N PRO A 336 1.05 23.46 -17.71
CA PRO A 336 -0.32 23.35 -18.23
C PRO A 336 -0.45 22.42 -19.43
N MET A 337 0.51 22.49 -20.36
CA MET A 337 0.47 21.69 -21.58
C MET A 337 0.77 20.21 -21.29
N ARG A 338 1.72 19.93 -20.39
CA ARG A 338 2.02 18.54 -19.98
C ARG A 338 0.85 17.89 -19.25
N VAL A 339 0.16 18.62 -18.38
CA VAL A 339 -1.06 18.12 -17.73
C VAL A 339 -2.14 17.83 -18.77
N ALA A 340 -2.36 18.74 -19.72
CA ALA A 340 -3.32 18.54 -20.80
C ALA A 340 -2.97 17.30 -21.66
N ALA A 341 -1.71 17.09 -22.00
CA ALA A 341 -1.26 15.94 -22.77
C ALA A 341 -1.55 14.60 -22.09
N LEU A 342 -1.41 14.53 -20.76
CA LEU A 342 -1.60 13.32 -19.99
C LEU A 342 -3.07 13.02 -19.65
N CYS A 343 -3.90 14.05 -19.54
CA CYS A 343 -5.27 13.91 -19.05
C CYS A 343 -6.36 14.03 -20.12
N ALA A 344 -6.04 14.54 -21.31
CA ALA A 344 -7.03 14.88 -22.32
C ALA A 344 -6.63 14.42 -23.72
N GLU A 345 -7.66 14.01 -24.46
CA GLU A 345 -7.58 13.76 -25.91
C GLU A 345 -7.19 15.05 -26.66
N PRO A 346 -6.56 14.94 -27.85
CA PRO A 346 -6.02 16.09 -28.58
C PRO A 346 -6.97 17.28 -28.72
N GLU A 347 -8.26 17.03 -28.96
CA GLU A 347 -9.28 18.07 -29.15
C GLU A 347 -9.63 18.84 -27.87
N GLN A 348 -9.41 18.24 -26.69
CA GLN A 348 -9.77 18.80 -25.38
C GLN A 348 -8.57 19.43 -24.66
N ARG A 349 -7.36 19.28 -25.18
CA ARG A 349 -6.12 19.77 -24.53
C ARG A 349 -6.12 21.27 -24.29
N SER A 350 -6.68 22.07 -25.19
CA SER A 350 -6.77 23.53 -25.02
C SER A 350 -7.65 23.92 -23.82
N GLU A 351 -8.75 23.20 -23.61
CA GLU A 351 -9.64 23.39 -22.47
C GLU A 351 -8.97 22.97 -21.16
N THR A 352 -8.33 21.79 -21.12
CA THR A 352 -7.59 21.33 -19.94
C THR A 352 -6.42 22.26 -19.61
N LYS A 353 -5.67 22.73 -20.62
CA LYS A 353 -4.61 23.75 -20.47
C LYS A 353 -5.18 25.01 -19.82
N ALA A 354 -6.31 25.54 -20.31
CA ALA A 354 -6.94 26.74 -19.78
C ALA A 354 -7.36 26.60 -18.30
N ILE A 355 -7.82 25.41 -17.88
CA ILE A 355 -8.13 25.11 -16.48
C ILE A 355 -6.87 25.23 -15.61
N VAL A 356 -5.75 24.66 -16.06
CA VAL A 356 -4.48 24.71 -15.31
C VAL A 356 -3.87 26.11 -15.30
N ASP A 357 -3.91 26.84 -16.42
CA ASP A 357 -3.47 28.24 -16.48
C ASP A 357 -4.25 29.11 -15.50
N ARG A 358 -5.56 28.89 -15.42
CA ARG A 358 -6.41 29.58 -14.46
C ARG A 358 -6.06 29.21 -13.02
N ALA A 359 -5.80 27.94 -12.73
CA ALA A 359 -5.39 27.50 -11.40
C ALA A 359 -4.09 28.19 -10.96
N LEU A 360 -3.12 28.32 -11.87
CA LEU A 360 -1.87 29.05 -11.61
C LEU A 360 -2.13 30.55 -11.38
N ALA A 361 -3.06 31.15 -12.11
CA ALA A 361 -3.46 32.54 -11.89
C ALA A 361 -4.13 32.74 -10.51
N LEU A 362 -5.02 31.83 -10.10
CA LEU A 362 -5.65 31.85 -8.78
C LEU A 362 -4.64 31.65 -7.64
N GLU A 363 -3.63 30.79 -7.83
CA GLU A 363 -2.54 30.65 -6.86
C GLU A 363 -1.75 31.95 -6.69
N ARG A 364 -1.43 32.63 -7.80
CA ARG A 364 -0.77 33.95 -7.75
C ARG A 364 -1.64 34.97 -7.02
N GLU A 365 -2.94 35.02 -7.30
CA GLU A 365 -3.88 35.89 -6.60
C GLU A 365 -3.89 35.63 -5.09
N LEU A 366 -3.90 34.36 -4.68
CA LEU A 366 -3.85 33.98 -3.26
C LEU A 366 -2.56 34.45 -2.57
N TRP A 367 -1.45 34.56 -3.29
CA TRP A 367 -0.15 34.95 -2.73
C TRP A 367 0.12 36.46 -2.82
N SER A 368 -0.23 37.10 -3.94
CA SER A 368 0.01 38.53 -4.17
C SER A 368 -1.13 39.41 -3.65
N GLY A 369 -2.34 38.86 -3.54
CA GLY A 369 -3.57 39.61 -3.27
C GLY A 369 -4.08 40.40 -4.47
N GLU A 370 -3.42 40.33 -5.63
CA GLU A 370 -3.88 40.93 -6.87
C GLU A 370 -4.89 40.01 -7.55
N PRO A 371 -6.06 40.52 -7.97
CA PRO A 371 -7.09 39.68 -8.57
C PRO A 371 -6.53 38.97 -9.81
N ALA A 372 -6.74 37.66 -9.91
CA ALA A 372 -6.40 36.93 -11.12
C ALA A 372 -7.10 37.60 -12.31
N PRO A 373 -6.46 37.67 -13.49
CA PRO A 373 -7.10 38.22 -14.67
C PRO A 373 -8.44 37.50 -14.85
N ALA A 374 -9.53 38.25 -14.70
CA ALA A 374 -10.85 37.74 -15.00
C ALA A 374 -10.81 37.35 -16.48
N ALA A 375 -11.26 36.14 -16.80
CA ALA A 375 -11.60 35.83 -18.18
C ALA A 375 -12.72 36.81 -18.57
N GLU A 376 -12.36 37.90 -19.24
CA GLU A 376 -13.28 38.98 -19.57
C GLU A 376 -14.41 38.42 -20.47
N GLY A 377 -15.63 38.42 -19.95
CA GLY A 377 -16.84 38.44 -20.79
C GLY A 377 -17.63 37.15 -21.03
N ALA A 378 -17.64 36.13 -20.16
CA ALA A 378 -18.52 34.98 -20.39
C ALA A 378 -19.29 34.51 -19.13
N ASP A 379 -20.63 34.51 -19.24
CA ASP A 379 -21.46 33.56 -18.51
C ASP A 379 -20.89 32.15 -18.73
N GLY A 380 -20.46 31.45 -17.66
CA GLY A 380 -19.92 30.09 -17.74
C GLY A 380 -18.45 29.92 -17.36
N VAL A 381 -17.76 30.96 -16.90
CA VAL A 381 -16.42 30.81 -16.30
C VAL A 381 -16.55 30.01 -14.98
N PRO A 382 -15.85 28.86 -14.81
CA PRO A 382 -15.98 28.03 -13.60
C PRO A 382 -15.70 28.84 -12.33
N THR A 383 -16.20 28.48 -11.16
CA THR A 383 -15.79 29.21 -9.94
C THR A 383 -14.35 28.86 -9.54
N ALA A 384 -13.75 29.61 -8.63
CA ALA A 384 -12.43 29.25 -8.07
C ALA A 384 -12.47 27.89 -7.36
N ALA A 385 -13.60 27.56 -6.73
CA ALA A 385 -13.83 26.25 -6.14
C ALA A 385 -13.94 25.15 -7.21
N ASP A 386 -14.66 25.38 -8.31
CA ASP A 386 -14.78 24.42 -9.41
C ASP A 386 -13.42 24.17 -10.07
N THR A 387 -12.62 25.24 -10.22
CA THR A 387 -11.25 25.13 -10.74
C THR A 387 -10.40 24.26 -9.81
N ALA A 388 -10.48 24.45 -8.49
CA ALA A 388 -9.73 23.63 -7.54
C ALA A 388 -10.19 22.16 -7.53
N VAL A 389 -11.48 21.89 -7.71
CA VAL A 389 -12.00 20.51 -7.89
C VAL A 389 -11.48 19.89 -9.18
N ALA A 390 -11.49 20.62 -10.30
CA ALA A 390 -10.95 20.13 -11.56
C ALA A 390 -9.44 19.79 -11.44
N ILE A 391 -8.68 20.62 -10.74
CA ILE A 391 -7.26 20.36 -10.48
C ILE A 391 -7.05 19.17 -9.54
N GLU A 392 -7.91 18.99 -8.53
CA GLU A 392 -7.90 17.80 -7.67
C GLU A 392 -8.05 16.53 -8.51
N ASP A 393 -9.01 16.51 -9.44
CA ASP A 393 -9.31 15.34 -10.27
C ASP A 393 -8.22 15.07 -11.31
N LEU A 394 -7.68 16.11 -11.97
CA LEU A 394 -6.53 15.99 -12.88
C LEU A 394 -5.30 15.44 -12.15
N THR A 395 -5.01 15.97 -10.95
CA THR A 395 -3.89 15.50 -10.13
C THR A 395 -4.09 14.04 -9.73
N ARG A 396 -5.30 13.66 -9.31
CA ARG A 396 -5.62 12.28 -8.94
C ARG A 396 -5.41 11.32 -10.11
N ALA A 397 -5.89 11.67 -11.30
CA ALA A 397 -5.74 10.85 -12.51
C ALA A 397 -4.26 10.58 -12.82
N ILE A 398 -3.45 11.64 -12.89
CA ILE A 398 -2.01 11.53 -13.17
C ILE A 398 -1.30 10.68 -12.11
N LEU A 399 -1.57 10.92 -10.83
CA LEU A 399 -0.93 10.17 -9.75
C LEU A 399 -1.37 8.70 -9.73
N LYS A 400 -2.63 8.40 -10.04
CA LYS A 400 -3.14 7.04 -10.16
C LYS A 400 -2.44 6.29 -11.28
N ASP A 401 -2.34 6.87 -12.48
CA ASP A 401 -1.69 6.23 -13.63
C ASP A 401 -0.18 6.11 -13.46
N ALA A 402 0.46 7.12 -12.87
CA ALA A 402 1.87 7.05 -12.50
C ALA A 402 2.15 5.93 -11.48
N ALA A 403 1.31 5.81 -10.45
CA ALA A 403 1.47 4.78 -9.42
C ALA A 403 1.17 3.37 -9.95
N CYS A 404 0.28 3.24 -10.95
CA CYS A 404 0.07 1.99 -11.68
C CYS A 404 1.24 1.66 -12.64
N GLY A 405 2.08 2.64 -12.94
CA GLY A 405 3.21 2.52 -13.88
C GLY A 405 2.79 2.63 -15.35
N HIS A 406 1.62 3.20 -15.65
CA HIS A 406 1.14 3.41 -17.01
C HIS A 406 1.91 4.52 -17.74
N LEU A 407 2.45 5.50 -17.00
CA LEU A 407 3.12 6.69 -17.55
C LEU A 407 4.64 6.57 -17.64
N GLY A 408 5.21 5.38 -17.43
CA GLY A 408 6.66 5.14 -17.52
C GLY A 408 7.47 5.71 -16.34
N GLY A 409 8.79 5.80 -16.53
CA GLY A 409 9.75 6.20 -15.49
C GLY A 409 10.03 7.69 -15.37
N ASP A 410 9.61 8.51 -16.35
CA ASP A 410 9.73 9.97 -16.32
C ASP A 410 8.51 10.60 -17.02
N LEU A 411 7.56 11.09 -16.22
CA LEU A 411 6.29 11.64 -16.70
C LEU A 411 6.46 12.83 -17.65
N ARG A 412 7.54 13.60 -17.50
CA ARG A 412 7.84 14.76 -18.35
C ARG A 412 8.14 14.32 -19.77
N SER A 413 9.04 13.35 -19.90
CA SER A 413 9.38 12.76 -21.20
C SER A 413 8.15 12.12 -21.84
N THR A 414 7.34 11.37 -21.07
CA THR A 414 6.09 10.77 -21.57
C THR A 414 5.12 11.84 -22.11
N ALA A 415 4.92 12.95 -21.38
CA ALA A 415 4.04 14.04 -21.82
C ALA A 415 4.56 14.73 -23.08
N ASP A 416 5.86 15.02 -23.14
CA ASP A 416 6.49 15.65 -24.30
C ASP A 416 6.44 14.70 -25.53
N GLU A 417 6.62 13.39 -25.34
CA GLU A 417 6.50 12.36 -26.39
C GLU A 417 5.08 12.26 -26.95
N ILE A 418 4.04 12.28 -26.10
CA ILE A 418 2.64 12.29 -26.54
C ILE A 418 2.38 13.50 -27.46
N LEU A 419 2.87 14.67 -27.08
CA LEU A 419 2.69 15.90 -27.84
C LEU A 419 3.49 15.91 -29.16
N LEU A 420 4.67 15.29 -29.18
CA LEU A 420 5.45 15.13 -30.40
C LEU A 420 4.78 14.11 -31.36
N ALA A 421 4.20 13.04 -30.82
CA ALA A 421 3.55 11.98 -31.59
C ALA A 421 2.26 12.45 -32.27
N ASP A 422 1.45 13.24 -31.57
CA ASP A 422 0.20 13.77 -32.12
C ASP A 422 0.41 14.95 -33.09
N GLY A 423 1.67 15.37 -33.26
CA GLY A 423 2.02 16.69 -33.78
C GLY A 423 1.60 17.77 -32.78
N LEU A 424 2.37 18.85 -32.69
CA LEU A 424 2.06 20.02 -31.86
C LEU A 424 0.81 20.79 -32.35
N ALA A 425 -0.27 20.08 -32.69
CA ALA A 425 -1.58 20.61 -33.05
C ALA A 425 -2.33 21.10 -31.80
N VAL A 426 -1.67 21.94 -30.99
CA VAL A 426 -2.35 22.82 -30.05
C VAL A 426 -1.91 24.22 -30.42
N GLY A 427 -2.76 24.87 -31.22
CA GLY A 427 -2.52 26.20 -31.75
C GLY A 427 -2.30 27.21 -30.63
N GLU A 428 -1.12 27.83 -30.66
CA GLU A 428 -0.87 29.22 -30.26
C GLU A 428 0.40 29.63 -31.00
N GLY A 429 0.19 30.08 -32.23
CA GLY A 429 1.22 30.49 -33.17
C GLY A 429 0.60 30.55 -34.54
N GLU A 430 0.16 31.74 -34.94
CA GLU A 430 -0.01 32.05 -36.36
C GLU A 430 1.23 31.53 -37.10
N ALA A 431 1.01 30.72 -38.14
CA ALA A 431 2.08 30.22 -39.00
C ALA A 431 2.81 31.33 -39.77
N GLU A 432 2.50 32.61 -39.51
CA GLU A 432 3.16 33.78 -40.10
C GLU A 432 4.38 34.28 -39.30
N GLN A 433 4.74 33.69 -38.16
CA GLN A 433 5.83 34.24 -37.33
C GLN A 433 6.89 33.24 -36.85
N ARG A 434 7.21 32.23 -37.66
CA ARG A 434 8.46 31.45 -37.50
C ARG A 434 9.09 31.14 -38.86
N GLY A 435 10.15 31.88 -39.19
CA GLY A 435 11.21 31.44 -40.10
C GLY A 435 11.02 31.76 -41.58
N GLY A 436 10.86 33.05 -41.92
CA GLY A 436 10.89 33.53 -43.30
C GLY A 436 11.75 34.79 -43.42
N SER A 437 13.02 34.72 -43.07
CA SER A 437 14.04 35.66 -43.54
C SER A 437 15.39 34.96 -43.47
N GLU A 438 15.83 34.48 -44.64
CA GLU A 438 17.03 35.03 -45.30
C GLU A 438 18.33 34.57 -44.65
N GLU A 439 18.67 33.30 -44.84
CA GLU A 439 20.07 32.88 -44.92
C GLU A 439 20.08 31.46 -45.46
N TRP A 440 20.07 31.27 -46.78
CA TRP A 440 20.63 30.14 -47.54
C TRP A 440 20.34 30.37 -49.03
N ASP A 441 20.74 31.54 -49.55
CA ASP A 441 21.02 31.65 -50.99
C ASP A 441 22.48 31.26 -51.19
N LEU A 442 22.67 30.13 -51.84
CA LEU A 442 23.97 29.74 -52.40
C LEU A 442 24.30 30.74 -53.52
N PRO A 443 25.48 31.37 -53.52
CA PRO A 443 25.82 32.28 -54.61
C PRO A 443 26.02 31.50 -55.90
N ASP A 444 25.28 31.90 -56.95
CA ASP A 444 25.54 31.49 -58.32
C ASP A 444 26.89 32.09 -58.77
N GLU A 445 27.78 31.22 -59.25
CA GLU A 445 29.02 31.57 -59.93
C GLU A 445 28.68 32.13 -61.32
N ASP A 446 28.41 33.43 -61.42
CA ASP A 446 28.56 34.23 -62.66
C ASP A 446 28.19 35.68 -62.33
N ASP A 447 29.20 36.51 -62.04
CA ASP A 447 29.32 37.88 -62.57
C ASP A 447 30.55 38.56 -61.95
N VAL A 448 31.62 38.53 -62.74
CA VAL A 448 32.83 39.32 -62.58
C VAL A 448 32.64 40.59 -63.41
N GLU A 449 32.69 41.77 -62.81
CA GLU A 449 33.08 43.05 -63.44
C GLU A 449 33.21 44.09 -62.30
N GLU A 450 34.42 44.31 -61.80
CA GLU A 450 35.26 45.49 -62.09
C GLU A 450 34.59 46.84 -61.78
N GLU A 451 35.03 47.51 -60.71
CA GLU A 451 35.46 48.91 -60.80
C GLU A 451 36.36 49.31 -59.61
N GLN A 452 37.40 50.06 -59.96
CA GLN A 452 38.58 50.45 -59.17
C GLN A 452 38.41 51.82 -58.50
N ASP A 453 39.42 52.16 -57.68
CA ASP A 453 39.83 53.49 -57.17
C ASP A 453 39.07 54.03 -55.94
N ASP A 454 39.69 54.63 -54.92
CA ASP A 454 41.08 55.02 -54.65
C ASP A 454 41.25 55.30 -53.14
N VAL A 455 42.40 54.86 -52.61
CA VAL A 455 43.35 55.50 -51.66
C VAL A 455 42.85 56.40 -50.51
N GLU A 456 43.23 56.08 -49.26
CA GLU A 456 44.12 56.94 -48.45
C GLU A 456 44.79 56.17 -47.28
N GLU A 457 46.11 56.30 -47.22
CA GLU A 457 47.02 55.79 -46.20
C GLU A 457 47.00 56.70 -44.96
N GLU A 458 47.07 56.12 -43.75
CA GLU A 458 47.75 56.79 -42.63
C GLU A 458 48.37 55.74 -41.69
N GLN A 459 49.69 55.81 -41.58
CA GLN A 459 50.55 55.09 -40.63
C GLN A 459 50.47 55.79 -39.26
N ASP A 460 50.53 55.04 -38.16
CA ASP A 460 51.39 55.44 -37.04
C ASP A 460 51.74 54.26 -36.13
N ASP A 461 53.05 54.15 -35.89
CA ASP A 461 53.76 53.22 -35.02
C ASP A 461 53.48 53.50 -33.54
N LEU A 462 53.37 52.46 -32.69
CA LEU A 462 53.88 52.51 -31.31
C LEU A 462 54.12 51.08 -30.77
N GLU A 463 55.40 50.69 -30.73
CA GLU A 463 55.95 49.67 -29.83
C GLU A 463 56.13 50.25 -28.42
N GLU A 464 55.78 49.53 -27.35
CA GLU A 464 56.61 49.45 -26.13
C GLU A 464 56.21 48.30 -25.20
N ASP A 465 57.24 47.58 -24.75
CA ASP A 465 57.28 46.43 -23.85
C ASP A 465 56.74 46.70 -22.44
N VAL A 466 56.08 45.72 -21.80
CA VAL A 466 56.34 45.37 -20.39
C VAL A 466 56.11 43.86 -20.13
N GLU A 467 57.22 43.22 -19.81
CA GLU A 467 57.44 41.91 -19.20
C GLU A 467 57.08 41.93 -17.70
N VAL A 468 56.26 41.00 -17.15
CA VAL A 468 56.41 40.49 -15.76
C VAL A 468 55.83 39.06 -15.64
N ALA A 469 56.65 38.21 -15.03
CA ALA A 469 56.61 36.75 -14.88
C ALA A 469 55.46 36.12 -14.04
N PRO A 470 55.26 34.79 -14.19
CA PRO A 470 54.38 33.97 -13.36
C PRO A 470 55.09 33.44 -12.10
N THR A 471 54.38 33.37 -10.97
CA THR A 471 54.88 32.75 -9.74
C THR A 471 54.31 31.35 -9.55
N SER A 472 55.19 30.36 -9.64
CA SER A 472 55.01 28.98 -9.20
C SER A 472 55.83 28.73 -7.92
N VAL A 473 55.24 28.18 -6.86
CA VAL A 473 55.98 27.49 -5.77
C VAL A 473 55.14 26.35 -5.19
N GLN A 474 55.60 25.11 -5.40
CA GLN A 474 55.29 23.89 -4.61
C GLN A 474 56.35 23.73 -3.47
N PRO A 475 56.49 22.57 -2.80
CA PRO A 475 55.71 21.96 -1.73
C PRO A 475 56.56 21.79 -0.44
N ALA A 476 56.02 21.19 0.64
CA ALA A 476 56.84 20.53 1.67
C ALA A 476 56.02 19.49 2.46
N ASP A 477 56.61 18.29 2.56
CA ASP A 477 56.22 17.14 3.37
C ASP A 477 56.38 17.39 4.89
N GLU A 478 55.67 16.60 5.72
CA GLU A 478 56.24 15.75 6.80
C GLU A 478 55.15 15.35 7.83
N GLU A 479 54.92 14.04 7.97
CA GLU A 479 54.31 13.43 9.16
C GLU A 479 55.25 13.52 10.38
N PRO A 480 54.73 13.33 11.61
CA PRO A 480 55.08 12.07 12.27
C PRO A 480 53.97 11.43 13.14
N SER A 481 54.21 10.16 13.42
CA SER A 481 53.47 9.14 14.18
C SER A 481 53.38 9.30 15.72
N SER A 482 52.18 9.01 16.29
CA SER A 482 51.84 8.21 17.53
C SER A 482 52.51 8.52 18.90
N PRO A 483 52.10 7.91 20.08
CA PRO A 483 50.94 7.10 20.51
C PRO A 483 50.36 7.54 21.92
N ILE A 484 49.61 6.64 22.61
CA ILE A 484 49.17 6.60 24.05
C ILE A 484 47.70 7.05 24.26
N GLY A 485 46.78 6.35 24.95
CA GLY A 485 46.72 5.12 25.76
C GLY A 485 45.27 5.02 26.28
N ASP A 486 44.61 3.87 26.16
CA ASP A 486 44.32 2.91 27.24
C ASP A 486 43.42 3.39 28.40
N GLN A 487 42.43 2.54 28.73
CA GLN A 487 41.54 2.52 29.90
C GLN A 487 40.29 3.43 29.79
N LEU A 488 39.05 2.96 29.96
CA LEU A 488 38.56 2.25 31.14
C LEU A 488 37.24 1.51 30.80
N TRP A 489 37.27 0.17 30.86
CA TRP A 489 36.10 -0.64 31.16
C TRP A 489 36.03 -0.78 32.68
N MET A 490 34.92 -0.38 33.30
CA MET A 490 34.46 -0.97 34.55
C MET A 490 32.93 -0.91 34.63
N ASP A 491 32.40 -2.10 34.88
CA ASP A 491 31.13 -2.46 35.51
C ASP A 491 30.70 -1.55 36.68
N VAL A 492 29.48 -1.86 37.18
CA VAL A 492 28.80 -1.42 38.42
C VAL A 492 27.65 -0.44 38.07
N SER A 493 26.36 -0.72 38.27
CA SER A 493 25.71 -1.69 39.17
C SER A 493 24.21 -1.83 38.88
N ASP A 494 23.69 -3.03 39.13
CA ASP A 494 22.36 -3.29 39.69
C ASP A 494 22.05 -2.33 40.85
N ASP A 495 20.86 -1.70 40.82
CA ASP A 495 20.04 -1.42 42.02
C ASP A 495 18.82 -0.57 41.63
N TRP A 496 17.70 -1.22 41.28
CA TRP A 496 16.36 -0.60 41.42
C TRP A 496 15.29 -1.69 41.63
N GLN A 497 15.37 -2.38 42.76
CA GLN A 497 14.20 -2.97 43.41
C GLN A 497 14.19 -2.66 44.91
N GLU A 498 12.99 -2.32 45.37
CA GLU A 498 12.50 -2.29 46.75
C GLU A 498 12.78 -1.08 47.66
N GLY A 499 11.69 -0.54 48.20
CA GLY A 499 11.67 0.00 49.55
C GLY A 499 10.98 1.35 49.72
N ARG A 500 9.65 1.37 49.85
CA ARG A 500 9.02 2.37 50.73
C ARG A 500 7.79 1.83 51.47
N GLU A 501 8.12 1.26 52.62
CA GLU A 501 7.51 1.38 53.95
C GLU A 501 5.99 1.60 54.09
N VAL A 502 5.40 0.54 54.62
CA VAL A 502 4.29 0.48 55.57
C VAL A 502 4.45 1.51 56.71
N ARG A 503 3.36 2.22 57.02
CA ARG A 503 3.11 2.74 58.37
C ARG A 503 1.69 2.37 58.81
N ASP A 504 1.65 1.62 59.90
CA ASP A 504 0.49 1.31 60.72
C ASP A 504 -0.29 2.56 61.16
N GLY A 505 -1.60 2.41 61.25
CA GLY A 505 -2.52 3.41 61.79
C GLY A 505 -3.94 2.85 61.93
N ASP A 506 -4.16 2.15 63.04
CA ASP A 506 -5.45 1.78 63.65
C ASP A 506 -6.62 2.74 63.37
N ALA A 507 -7.80 2.21 63.01
CA ALA A 507 -9.10 2.66 63.53
C ALA A 507 -10.28 1.74 63.15
N ALA A 508 -10.71 0.96 64.16
CA ALA A 508 -12.09 0.75 64.61
C ALA A 508 -13.20 0.34 63.63
N MET A 509 -13.55 -0.94 63.78
CA MET A 509 -14.85 -1.58 63.55
C MET A 509 -16.03 -0.84 64.24
N GLN A 510 -17.15 -0.68 63.53
CA GLN A 510 -18.47 -0.47 64.16
C GLN A 510 -19.58 -1.16 63.35
N VAL A 511 -20.21 -2.13 64.01
CA VAL A 511 -21.43 -2.87 63.63
C VAL A 511 -22.63 -2.16 64.28
N PRO A 512 -23.82 -2.18 63.68
CA PRO A 512 -25.06 -2.04 64.43
C PRO A 512 -25.82 -3.36 64.54
N GLU A 513 -26.12 -3.73 65.78
CA GLU A 513 -27.06 -4.75 66.28
C GLU A 513 -28.54 -4.36 66.00
N PRO A 514 -29.58 -5.18 66.31
CA PRO A 514 -29.68 -6.25 67.33
C PRO A 514 -29.98 -7.68 66.86
#